data_AF-A0AAD5Y4E8-F1
#
_entry.id   AF-A0AAD5Y4E8-F1
#
_cell.length_a   1.000
_cell.length_b   1.000
_cell.length_c   1.000
_cell.angle_alpha   90.00
_cell.angle_beta   90.00
_cell.angle_gamma   90.00
#
_symmetry.space_group_name_H-M   'P 1'
#
loop_
_entity.id
_entity.type
_entity.pdbx_description
1 polymer ?
#
loop_
_entity_poly.entity_id
_entity_poly.type
_entity_poly.pdbx_seq_one_letter_code
_entity_poly.pdbx_strand_id
1 'polypeptide(L)' 'MTPLTLGGPLAYGICQTGCNAVVVSCYTAAGATFGTVTAGAGVPAIILGCNAGLGVCMAACVAAG' A
#
# COMPACT_ATOMS: atom_id res chain seq x y z
N MET A 1 -8.75 -2.80 -30.63
CA MET A 1 -7.45 -3.47 -30.43
C MET A 1 -6.55 -2.54 -29.63
N THR A 2 -6.84 -2.41 -28.33
CA THR A 2 -5.95 -1.74 -27.37
C THR A 2 -4.90 -2.79 -27.02
N PRO A 3 -3.60 -2.53 -27.21
CA PRO A 3 -2.58 -3.55 -26.95
C PRO A 3 -2.68 -4.00 -25.50
N LEU A 4 -2.52 -5.30 -25.31
CA LEU A 4 -2.42 -5.96 -24.03
C LEU A 4 -1.25 -5.33 -23.24
N THR A 5 -1.50 -4.33 -22.41
CA THR A 5 -0.66 -4.14 -21.22
C THR A 5 -1.02 -5.25 -20.25
N LEU A 6 -0.68 -6.50 -20.59
CA LEU A 6 -0.42 -7.53 -19.59
C LEU A 6 0.61 -6.89 -18.66
N GLY A 7 0.21 -6.59 -17.44
CA GLY A 7 0.96 -5.72 -16.55
C GLY A 7 2.38 -6.23 -16.41
N GLY A 8 3.29 -5.56 -17.11
CA GLY A 8 4.70 -5.88 -17.01
C GLY A 8 5.21 -5.43 -15.65
N PRO A 9 6.49 -5.68 -15.34
CA PRO A 9 7.12 -5.20 -14.11
C PRO A 9 6.93 -3.68 -13.86
N LEU A 10 6.78 -2.89 -14.92
CA LEU A 10 6.42 -1.47 -14.82
C LEU A 10 5.03 -1.23 -14.24
N ALA A 11 4.01 -1.97 -14.68
CA ALA A 11 2.63 -1.79 -14.18
C ALA A 11 2.54 -2.17 -12.70
N TYR A 12 3.17 -3.30 -12.33
CA TYR A 12 3.32 -3.70 -10.93
C TYR A 12 4.04 -2.62 -10.10
N GLY A 13 5.14 -2.08 -10.60
CA GLY A 13 5.88 -0.99 -9.94
C GLY A 13 5.02 0.26 -9.71
N ILE A 14 4.28 0.70 -10.72
CA ILE A 14 3.36 1.85 -10.62
C ILE A 14 2.28 1.58 -9.58
N CYS A 15 1.69 0.38 -9.57
CA CYS A 15 0.68 -0.01 -8.60
C CYS A 15 1.23 0.03 -7.17
N GLN A 16 2.42 -0.56 -6.93
CA GLN A 16 3.06 -0.52 -5.62
C GLN A 16 3.35 0.90 -5.14
N THR A 17 3.83 1.77 -6.04
CA THR A 17 4.04 3.19 -5.71
C THR A 17 2.74 3.85 -5.28
N GLY A 18 1.62 3.57 -5.96
CA GLY A 18 0.30 4.05 -5.57
C GLY A 18 -0.12 3.57 -4.18
N CYS A 19 0.00 2.26 -3.91
CA CYS A 19 -0.31 1.70 -2.59
C CYS A 19 0.54 2.33 -1.47
N ASN A 20 1.84 2.56 -1.73
CA ASN A 20 2.73 3.22 -0.78
C ASN A 20 2.37 4.69 -0.55
N ALA A 21 1.94 5.42 -1.58
CA ALA A 21 1.47 6.79 -1.40
C ALA A 21 0.19 6.84 -0.54
N VAL A 22 -0.72 5.89 -0.71
CA VAL A 22 -1.96 5.79 0.08
C VAL A 22 -1.68 5.45 1.54
N VAL A 23 -0.76 4.53 1.84
CA VAL A 23 -0.45 4.22 3.24
C VAL A 23 0.23 5.40 3.94
N VAL A 24 1.09 6.15 3.22
CA VAL A 24 1.71 7.37 3.76
C VAL A 24 0.65 8.42 4.08
N SER A 25 -0.35 8.62 3.21
CA SER A 25 -1.44 9.57 3.47
C SER A 25 -2.32 9.13 4.64
N CYS A 26 -2.62 7.83 4.76
CA CYS A 26 -3.34 7.24 5.90
C CYS A 26 -2.61 7.46 7.23
N TYR A 27 -1.30 7.22 7.25
CA TYR A 27 -0.45 7.47 8.43
C TYR A 27 -0.38 8.96 8.76
N THR A 28 -0.25 9.82 7.76
CA THR A 28 -0.23 11.28 7.96
C THR A 28 -1.54 11.76 8.59
N ALA A 29 -2.68 11.25 8.12
CA ALA A 29 -3.98 11.54 8.71
C ALA A 29 -4.10 11.01 10.15
N ALA A 30 -3.40 9.92 10.48
CA ALA A 30 -3.30 9.36 11.83
C ALA A 30 -2.25 10.06 12.72
N GLY A 31 -1.54 11.07 12.21
CA GLY A 31 -0.50 11.80 12.95
C GLY A 31 0.80 11.02 13.15
N ALA A 32 1.07 10.02 12.31
CA ALA A 32 2.29 9.21 12.37
C ALA A 32 3.06 9.26 11.04
N THR A 33 4.36 8.98 11.11
CA THR A 33 5.20 8.81 9.91
C THR A 33 5.22 7.33 9.51
N PHE A 34 5.00 7.04 8.23
CA PHE A 34 5.07 5.65 7.75
C PHE A 34 6.46 5.04 7.96
N GLY A 35 6.51 3.80 8.45
CA GLY A 35 7.76 3.09 8.73
C GLY A 35 8.41 3.37 10.09
N THR A 36 7.89 4.32 10.88
CA THR A 36 8.44 4.61 12.24
C THR A 36 7.74 3.84 13.36
N VAL A 37 6.65 3.14 13.04
CA VAL A 37 5.81 2.45 14.01
C VAL A 37 6.18 0.97 14.04
N THR A 38 6.63 0.49 15.20
CA THR A 38 6.84 -0.94 15.45
C THR A 38 5.51 -1.58 15.85
N ALA A 39 5.12 -2.69 15.20
CA ALA A 39 3.82 -3.36 15.40
C ALA A 39 3.69 -4.13 16.74
N GLY A 40 4.14 -3.52 17.84
CA GLY A 40 4.07 -4.07 19.19
C GLY A 40 2.76 -3.77 19.91
N ALA A 41 2.65 -4.24 21.15
CA ALA A 41 1.51 -3.94 22.01
C ALA A 41 1.36 -2.42 22.23
N GLY A 42 0.17 -1.88 21.99
CA GLY A 42 -0.13 -0.45 22.12
C GLY A 42 -0.09 0.34 20.81
N VAL A 43 0.18 -0.31 19.67
CA VAL A 43 0.08 0.34 18.36
C VAL A 43 -1.36 0.83 18.08
N PRO A 44 -1.55 2.05 17.54
CA PRO A 44 -2.90 2.56 17.28
C PRO A 44 -3.66 1.70 16.26
N ALA A 45 -4.94 1.43 16.53
CA ALA A 45 -5.77 0.60 15.64
C ALA A 45 -5.87 1.17 14.21
N ILE A 46 -5.87 2.51 14.06
CA ILE A 46 -5.85 3.19 12.76
C ILE A 46 -4.61 2.80 11.94
N ILE A 47 -3.44 2.65 12.59
CA ILE A 47 -2.18 2.28 11.94
C ILE A 47 -2.22 0.82 11.48
N LEU A 48 -2.79 -0.08 12.29
CA LEU A 48 -3.06 -1.46 11.84
C LEU A 48 -3.96 -1.47 10.60
N GLY A 49 -5.03 -0.67 10.61
CA GLY A 49 -5.92 -0.52 9.48
C GLY A 49 -5.22 -0.04 8.21
N CYS A 50 -4.38 1.00 8.32
CA CYS A 50 -3.57 1.50 7.20
C CYS A 50 -2.67 0.41 6.60
N ASN A 51 -1.97 -0.36 7.45
CA ASN A 51 -1.08 -1.43 7.00
C ASN A 51 -1.84 -2.63 6.42
N ALA A 52 -2.99 -3.00 6.99
CA ALA A 52 -3.84 -4.04 6.44
C ALA A 52 -4.33 -3.65 5.03
N GLY A 53 -4.77 -2.39 4.86
CA GLY A 53 -5.15 -1.84 3.56
C GLY A 53 -4.00 -1.85 2.56
N LEU A 54 -2.79 -1.45 2.98
CA LEU A 54 -1.57 -1.56 2.17
C LEU A 54 -1.36 -3.00 1.68
N GLY A 55 -1.43 -3.99 2.59
CA GLY A 55 -1.23 -5.40 2.25
C GLY A 55 -2.23 -5.89 1.20
N VAL A 56 -3.51 -5.54 1.35
CA VAL A 56 -4.55 -5.88 0.36
C VAL A 56 -4.29 -5.19 -0.99
N CYS A 57 -3.89 -3.92 -0.98
CA CYS A 57 -3.54 -3.17 -2.18
C CYS A 57 -2.38 -3.83 -2.94
N MET A 58 -1.31 -4.21 -2.22
CA MET A 58 -0.16 -4.88 -2.81
C MET A 58 -0.52 -6.27 -3.36
N ALA A 59 -1.36 -7.04 -2.65
CA ALA A 59 -1.86 -8.32 -3.15
C ALA A 59 -2.67 -8.14 -4.45
N ALA A 60 -3.46 -7.08 -4.56
CA ALA A 60 -4.18 -6.74 -5.78
C ALA A 60 -3.23 -6.36 -6.93
N CYS A 61 -2.13 -5.66 -6.65
CA CYS A 61 -1.11 -5.36 -7.66
C CYS A 61 -0.52 -6.65 -8.25
N VAL A 62 -0.19 -7.65 -7.41
CA VAL A 62 0.31 -8.94 -7.89
C VAL A 62 -0.74 -9.68 -8.72
N ALA A 63 -2.00 -9.66 -8.27
CA ALA A 63 -3.09 -10.32 -8.98
C ALA A 63 -3.40 -9.68 -10.35
N ALA A 64 -3.07 -8.40 -10.54
CA ALA A 64 -3.33 -7.66 -11.76
C ALA A 64 -2.31 -7.93 -12.90
N GLY A 65 -1.15 -8.52 -12.58
CA GLY A 65 -0.05 -8.76 -13.53
C GLY A 65 1.10 -7.79 -13.33
#